data_AF-A0A2D5HDR0-F1
#
_entry.id   AF-A0A2D5HDR0-F1
#
_cell.length_a   1.000
_cell.length_b   1.000
_cell.length_c   1.000
_cell.angle_alpha   90.00
_cell.angle_beta   90.00
_cell.angle_gamma   90.00
#
_symmetry.space_group_name_H-M   'P 1'
#
loop_
_entity.id
_entity.type
_entity.pdbx_description
1 polymer ?
#
loop_
_entity_poly.entity_id
_entity_poly.type
_entity_poly.pdbx_seq_one_letter_code
_entity_poly.pdbx_strand_id
1 'polypeptide(L)'
;MAIVTLVILFVVPVLIGLGLVLFRPGMASWLCGLIATVPGAVAIFGMAAFIYMTADMSPCETPPCHNTGPMWFYALLVVGVVNLAIGFGLGMVGYVLGRQLARRRPDGGRT
;
A
#
# COMPACT_ATOMS: atom_id res chain seq x y z
N MET A 1 13.99 -13.30 -6.56
CA MET A 1 13.00 -12.90 -5.53
C MET A 1 12.62 -11.43 -5.62
N ALA A 2 13.55 -10.47 -5.57
CA ALA A 2 13.24 -9.03 -5.57
C ALA A 2 12.34 -8.53 -6.71
N ILE A 3 12.56 -9.00 -7.94
CA ILE A 3 11.75 -8.62 -9.12
C ILE A 3 10.29 -9.06 -8.96
N VAL A 4 10.06 -10.28 -8.48
CA VAL A 4 8.69 -10.82 -8.28
C VAL A 4 7.97 -10.00 -7.21
N THR A 5 8.65 -9.67 -6.12
CA THR A 5 8.09 -8.82 -5.05
C THR A 5 7.75 -7.41 -5.57
N LEU A 6 8.62 -6.80 -6.38
CA LEU A 6 8.33 -5.51 -7.02
C LEU A 6 7.08 -5.61 -7.91
N VAL A 7 7.01 -6.61 -8.79
CA VAL A 7 5.85 -6.80 -9.67
C VAL A 7 4.56 -6.93 -8.86
N ILE A 8 4.54 -7.74 -7.79
CA ILE A 8 3.37 -7.89 -6.92
C ILE A 8 2.96 -6.55 -6.31
N LEU A 9 3.93 -5.77 -5.83
CA LEU A 9 3.70 -4.50 -5.16
C LEU A 9 3.05 -3.46 -6.08
N PHE A 10 3.36 -3.49 -7.38
CA PHE A 10 2.72 -2.62 -8.38
C PHE A 10 1.39 -3.18 -8.89
N VAL A 11 1.29 -4.49 -9.12
CA VAL A 11 0.13 -5.11 -9.78
C VAL A 11 -1.05 -5.23 -8.82
N VAL A 12 -0.83 -5.58 -7.56
CA VAL A 12 -1.93 -5.81 -6.60
C VAL A 12 -2.80 -4.58 -6.38
N PRO A 13 -2.26 -3.37 -6.13
CA PRO A 13 -3.10 -2.17 -5.97
C PRO A 13 -3.94 -1.85 -7.21
N VAL A 14 -3.38 -2.06 -8.41
CA VAL A 14 -4.08 -1.86 -9.69
C VAL A 14 -5.23 -2.85 -9.83
N LEU A 15 -4.99 -4.14 -9.53
CA LEU A 15 -6.02 -5.17 -9.58
C LEU A 15 -7.14 -4.94 -8.56
N ILE A 16 -6.79 -4.48 -7.35
CA ILE A 16 -7.79 -4.11 -6.33
C ILE A 16 -8.64 -2.94 -6.84
N GLY A 17 -8.01 -1.88 -7.37
CA GLY A 17 -8.73 -0.73 -7.94
C GLY A 17 -9.67 -1.12 -9.08
N LEU A 18 -9.22 -2.02 -9.97
CA LEU A 18 -10.01 -2.56 -11.08
C LEU A 18 -11.17 -3.42 -10.59
N GLY A 19 -10.92 -4.33 -9.65
CA GLY A 19 -11.95 -5.18 -9.04
C GLY A 19 -13.03 -4.37 -8.34
N LEU A 20 -12.64 -3.37 -7.55
CA LEU A 20 -13.58 -2.51 -6.81
C LEU A 20 -14.56 -1.78 -7.74
N VAL A 21 -14.11 -1.36 -8.93
CA VAL A 21 -15.01 -0.72 -9.93
C VAL A 21 -15.97 -1.71 -10.55
N LEU A 22 -15.51 -2.92 -10.85
CA LEU A 22 -16.36 -3.96 -11.43
C LEU A 22 -17.44 -4.42 -10.44
N PHE A 23 -17.12 -4.50 -9.14
CA PHE A 23 -18.10 -4.88 -8.11
C PHE A 23 -18.95 -3.71 -7.60
N ARG A 24 -18.43 -2.48 -7.59
CA ARG A 24 -19.12 -1.26 -7.09
C ARG A 24 -18.82 -0.04 -7.96
N PRO A 25 -19.49 0.13 -9.11
CA PRO A 25 -19.19 1.18 -10.10
C PRO A 25 -19.48 2.62 -9.63
N GLY A 26 -20.24 2.79 -8.54
CA GLY A 26 -20.56 4.08 -7.93
C GLY A 26 -19.55 4.59 -6.90
N MET A 27 -18.52 3.81 -6.56
CA MET A 27 -17.55 4.20 -5.54
C MET A 27 -16.66 5.35 -6.02
N ALA A 28 -16.31 6.27 -5.12
CA ALA A 28 -15.41 7.37 -5.44
C ALA A 28 -13.98 6.86 -5.70
N SER A 29 -13.28 7.47 -6.65
CA SER A 29 -11.92 7.06 -7.04
C SER A 29 -10.93 7.09 -5.88
N TRP A 30 -11.03 8.11 -5.00
CA TRP A 30 -10.18 8.24 -3.82
C TRP A 30 -10.39 7.11 -2.81
N LEU A 31 -11.63 6.61 -2.65
CA LEU A 31 -11.92 5.46 -1.78
C LEU A 31 -11.28 4.19 -2.33
N CYS A 32 -11.34 3.97 -3.64
CA CYS A 32 -10.66 2.83 -4.26
C CYS A 32 -9.15 2.90 -4.09
N GLY A 33 -8.56 4.09 -4.27
CA GLY A 33 -7.14 4.32 -4.00
C GLY A 33 -6.77 4.01 -2.54
N LEU A 34 -7.57 4.46 -1.58
CA LEU A 34 -7.32 4.15 -0.16
C LEU A 34 -7.44 2.65 0.13
N ILE A 35 -8.50 1.99 -0.33
CA ILE A 35 -8.71 0.54 -0.08
C ILE A 35 -7.55 -0.29 -0.66
N ALA A 36 -7.03 0.10 -1.82
CA ALA A 36 -5.91 -0.57 -2.46
C ALA A 36 -4.59 -0.44 -1.68
N THR A 37 -4.46 0.55 -0.79
CA THR A 37 -3.13 0.96 -0.28
C THR A 37 -3.00 0.98 1.23
N VAL A 38 -4.10 1.29 1.92
CA VAL A 38 -4.14 1.36 3.39
C VAL A 38 -3.61 0.09 4.04
N PRO A 39 -3.96 -1.14 3.60
CA PRO A 39 -3.45 -2.35 4.23
C PRO A 39 -1.91 -2.43 4.23
N GLY A 40 -1.27 -2.08 3.10
CA GLY A 40 0.18 -2.09 2.98
C GLY A 40 0.85 -0.99 3.81
N ALA A 41 0.30 0.22 3.78
CA ALA A 41 0.84 1.34 4.57
C ALA A 41 0.70 1.10 6.08
N VAL A 42 -0.43 0.57 6.54
CA VAL A 42 -0.69 0.25 7.96
C VAL A 42 0.30 -0.79 8.47
N ALA A 43 0.61 -1.82 7.68
CA ALA A 43 1.62 -2.81 8.07
C ALA A 43 3.00 -2.16 8.28
N ILE A 44 3.41 -1.25 7.39
CA ILE A 44 4.69 -0.53 7.50
C ILE A 44 4.71 0.41 8.70
N PHE A 45 3.65 1.19 8.92
CA PHE A 45 3.54 2.07 10.08
C PHE A 45 3.47 1.29 11.40
N GLY A 46 2.82 0.13 11.41
CA GLY A 46 2.80 -0.77 12.56
C GLY A 46 4.20 -1.26 12.92
N MET A 47 5.01 -1.62 11.92
CA MET A 47 6.41 -1.99 12.14
C MET A 47 7.24 -0.81 12.65
N ALA A 48 7.03 0.39 12.10
CA ALA A 48 7.69 1.59 12.62
C ALA A 48 7.35 1.82 14.09
N ALA A 49 6.06 1.76 14.45
CA ALA A 49 5.60 1.91 15.82
C ALA A 49 6.20 0.84 16.75
N PHE A 50 6.28 -0.41 16.28
CA PHE A 50 6.92 -1.50 17.03
C PHE A 50 8.40 -1.21 17.31
N ILE A 51 9.16 -0.76 16.31
CA ILE A 51 10.57 -0.39 16.50
C ILE A 51 10.67 0.75 17.51
N TYR A 52 9.83 1.78 17.40
CA TYR A 52 9.84 2.89 18.35
C TYR A 52 9.60 2.43 19.79
N MET A 53 8.65 1.50 19.99
CA MET A 53 8.33 0.95 21.31
C MET A 53 9.41 0.01 21.87
N THR A 54 10.24 -0.60 21.02
CA THR A 54 11.22 -1.63 21.42
C THR A 54 12.67 -1.16 21.38
N ALA A 55 12.96 -0.03 20.72
CA ALA A 55 14.31 0.51 20.51
C ALA A 55 15.08 0.82 21.81
N ASP A 56 14.39 1.15 22.90
CA ASP A 56 15.01 1.49 24.18
C ASP A 56 15.18 0.30 25.13
N MET A 57 14.75 -0.91 24.73
CA MET A 57 14.72 -2.09 25.62
C MET A 57 15.99 -2.95 25.57
N SER A 58 16.95 -2.72 24.67
CA SER A 58 18.15 -3.55 24.59
C SER A 58 19.16 -3.19 25.69
N PRO A 59 19.47 -4.09 26.66
CA PRO A 59 20.54 -3.87 27.62
C PRO A 59 21.87 -3.82 26.89
N CYS A 60 22.63 -2.76 27.12
CA CYS A 60 23.94 -2.58 26.51
C CYS A 60 25.01 -3.37 27.26
N GLU A 61 25.45 -4.50 26.73
CA GLU A 61 26.55 -5.28 27.31
C GLU A 61 27.94 -4.77 26.91
N THR A 62 28.11 -4.04 25.79
CA THR A 62 29.43 -3.53 25.36
C THR A 62 29.37 -2.14 24.67
N PRO A 63 30.19 -1.15 25.09
CA PRO A 63 30.28 0.17 24.42
C PRO A 63 31.18 0.14 23.16
N PRO A 64 30.96 1.03 22.16
CA PRO A 64 29.98 2.12 22.11
C PRO A 64 28.58 1.66 21.69
N CYS A 65 27.58 2.02 22.50
CA CYS A 65 26.18 1.74 22.20
C CYS A 65 25.61 2.79 21.26
N HIS A 66 25.52 2.46 19.97
CA HIS A 66 24.80 3.27 19.01
C HIS A 66 23.37 2.73 18.85
N ASN A 67 22.40 3.42 19.45
CA ASN A 67 20.99 3.09 19.27
C ASN A 67 20.57 3.43 17.82
N THR A 68 20.39 2.39 16.99
CA THR A 68 19.94 2.54 15.60
C THR A 68 18.41 2.53 15.46
N GLY A 69 17.67 2.29 16.55
CA GLY A 69 16.20 2.24 16.55
C GLY A 69 15.53 3.50 16.00
N PRO A 70 15.93 4.72 16.42
CA PRO A 70 15.39 5.96 15.86
C PRO A 70 15.62 6.07 14.35
N MET A 71 16.78 5.64 13.83
CA MET A 71 17.08 5.66 12.40
C MET A 71 16.12 4.77 11.60
N TRP A 72 15.89 3.54 12.08
CA TRP A 72 14.96 2.60 11.44
C TRP A 72 13.51 3.05 11.53
N PHE A 73 13.12 3.69 12.64
CA PHE A 73 11.80 4.29 12.80
C PHE A 73 11.52 5.34 11.71
N TYR A 74 12.44 6.31 11.54
CA TYR A 74 12.29 7.34 10.51
C TYR A 74 12.29 6.74 9.09
N ALA A 75 13.15 5.76 8.83
CA ALA A 75 13.20 5.08 7.54
C ALA A 75 11.85 4.41 7.19
N LEU A 76 11.27 3.67 8.14
CA LEU A 76 9.97 3.00 7.92
C LEU A 76 8.81 3.99 7.80
N LEU A 77 8.83 5.11 8.53
CA LEU A 77 7.83 6.17 8.34
C LEU A 77 7.86 6.72 6.91
N VAL A 78 9.04 7.06 6.40
CA VAL A 78 9.20 7.56 5.02
C VAL A 78 8.73 6.52 4.01
N VAL A 79 9.17 5.27 4.17
CA VAL A 79 8.76 4.16 3.30
C VAL A 79 7.24 3.95 3.35
N GLY A 80 6.60 4.06 4.52
CA GLY A 80 5.16 3.95 4.69
C GLY A 80 4.40 5.04 3.93
N VAL A 81 4.86 6.29 4.01
CA VAL A 81 4.28 7.42 3.27
C VAL A 81 4.45 7.25 1.76
N VAL A 82 5.64 6.86 1.30
CA VAL A 82 5.91 6.61 -0.12
C VAL A 82 5.04 5.47 -0.65
N ASN A 83 4.94 4.37 0.09
CA ASN A 83 4.08 3.24 -0.26
C ASN A 83 2.60 3.67 -0.35
N LEU A 84 2.15 4.51 0.60
CA LEU A 84 0.80 5.06 0.61
C LEU A 84 0.54 5.93 -0.63
N ALA A 85 1.47 6.82 -0.99
CA ALA A 85 1.31 7.68 -2.16
C ALA A 85 1.31 6.89 -3.47
N ILE A 86 2.25 5.94 -3.63
CA ILE A 86 2.38 5.12 -4.85
C ILE A 86 1.15 4.23 -5.03
N GLY A 87 0.80 3.44 -4.00
CA GLY A 87 -0.33 2.54 -4.14
C GLY A 87 -1.65 3.28 -4.31
N PHE A 88 -1.81 4.48 -3.73
CA PHE A 88 -3.01 5.30 -3.92
C PHE A 88 -3.16 5.70 -5.40
N GLY A 89 -2.06 6.15 -6.00
CA GLY A 89 -1.99 6.42 -7.43
C GLY A 89 -2.34 5.19 -8.28
N LEU A 90 -1.75 4.05 -7.97
CA LEU A 90 -1.99 2.79 -8.70
C LEU A 90 -3.44 2.29 -8.55
N GLY A 91 -4.04 2.42 -7.37
CA GLY A 91 -5.44 2.08 -7.13
C GLY A 91 -6.40 2.96 -7.94
N MET A 92 -6.10 4.27 -8.07
CA MET A 92 -6.85 5.17 -8.94
C MET A 92 -6.66 4.82 -10.43
N VAL A 93 -5.47 4.43 -10.85
CA VAL A 93 -5.22 3.95 -12.21
C VAL A 93 -6.08 2.71 -12.50
N GLY A 94 -6.06 1.72 -11.59
CA GLY A 94 -6.93 0.54 -11.68
C GLY A 94 -8.42 0.90 -11.78
N TYR A 95 -8.86 1.89 -11.01
CA TYR A 95 -10.23 2.41 -11.07
C TYR A 95 -10.60 2.97 -12.46
N VAL A 96 -9.72 3.81 -13.02
CA VAL A 96 -9.95 4.40 -14.35
C VAL A 96 -9.98 3.32 -15.43
N LEU A 97 -9.06 2.37 -15.39
CA LEU A 97 -9.03 1.21 -16.29
C LEU A 97 -10.32 0.39 -16.18
N GLY A 98 -10.77 0.06 -14.96
CA GLY A 98 -12.01 -0.66 -14.73
C GLY A 98 -13.23 0.06 -15.31
N ARG A 99 -13.30 1.39 -15.17
CA ARG A 99 -14.39 2.20 -15.75
C ARG A 99 -14.37 2.22 -17.26
N GLN A 100 -13.19 2.32 -17.88
CA GLN A 100 -13.06 2.27 -19.33
C GLN A 100 -13.49 0.90 -19.88
N LEU A 101 -13.10 -0.19 -19.20
CA LEU A 101 -13.50 -1.55 -19.57
C LEU A 101 -15.01 -1.76 -19.43
N ALA A 102 -15.62 -1.26 -18.35
CA ALA A 102 -17.06 -1.33 -18.15
C ALA A 102 -17.84 -0.57 -19.23
N ARG A 103 -17.36 0.60 -19.67
CA ARG A 103 -17.96 1.38 -20.78
C ARG A 103 -17.77 0.72 -22.15
N ARG A 104 -16.67 -0.01 -22.34
CA ARG A 104 -16.35 -0.70 -23.60
C ARG A 104 -17.06 -2.03 -23.76
N ARG A 105 -17.75 -2.56 -22.74
CA ARG A 105 -18.65 -3.70 -22.91
C ARG A 105 -19.86 -3.24 -23.73
N PRO A 106 -19.98 -3.65 -25.01
CA PRO A 106 -21.24 -3.52 -25.73
C PRO A 106 -22.19 -4.52 -25.07
N ASP A 107 -23.43 -4.11 -24.82
CA ASP A 107 -24.54 -4.90 -24.27
C ASP A 107 -24.34 -6.43 -24.25
N GLY A 108 -24.27 -7.01 -23.04
CA GLY A 108 -24.17 -8.45 -22.87
C GLY A 108 -24.51 -8.88 -21.46
N GLY A 109 -25.82 -9.00 -21.17
CA GLY A 109 -26.31 -9.71 -19.99
C GLY A 109 -27.22 -8.91 -19.05
N ARG A 110 -28.25 -8.24 -19.58
CA ARG A 110 -29.55 -8.24 -18.89
C ARG A 110 -30.26 -9.52 -19.28
N THR A 111 -30.14 -10.54 -18.44
CA THR A 111 -31.11 -11.64 -18.28
C THR A 111 -31.10 -12.00 -16.81
#